data_AF-A0AAU9UBU1-F1
#
_entry.id   AF-A0AAU9UBU1-F1
#
_cell.length_a   1.000
_cell.length_b   1.000
_cell.length_c   1.000
_cell.angle_alpha   90.00
_cell.angle_beta   90.00
_cell.angle_gamma   90.00
#
_symmetry.space_group_name_H-M   'P 1'
#
loop_
_entity.id
_entity.type
_entity.pdbx_description
1 polymer ?
#
loop_
_entity_poly.entity_id
_entity_poly.type
_entity_poly.pdbx_seq_one_letter_code
_entity_poly.pdbx_strand_id
1 'polypeptide(L)'
;MEVNNQHNQSYWFVVREDQSNVIFSSNNFTIQNPQSQDARYIVDTVDNRQYIHVDNVQTVEDIQKTSTKESALTKNDENFWDRNKIKLLLTLCLENRFKCPNNDKILWNEIAILVGTTPEECDKKYKNLRRTFIRLFKKKRLGKDIKWIHYNICEEVFQDCKSLSPAVLEPWEDSKVRKLLTLYIENINKFRSPDYLQKDVWKDIASQLNTTEYNCYHKKFRNLKQTYIRLKMRADSGRSMTKWRYYKDFASIFETDSYTINDDRQDVVYKAHEQDYVKQLLTFYIDNKQKFKDPLIKKRSLWKQIGPKLGMSAEECDKKFRNLKQTFIRLAEKKKDTGKDNGWPYYPYFEQIYDETKMPKKECSHKCNIDMTLSHIRNLVRNQDTTEKDKFEKLVKVIEDSNRIQRERNRILQALLDGK
;
A
#
# COMPACT_ATOMS: atom_id res chain seq x y z
N MET A 1 2.59 63.20 -2.55
CA MET A 1 3.46 62.34 -1.75
C MET A 1 2.55 61.33 -1.05
N GLU A 2 2.39 60.15 -1.62
CA GLU A 2 1.65 59.04 -1.01
C GLU A 2 2.57 57.84 -1.02
N VAL A 3 2.87 57.31 0.17
CA VAL A 3 3.80 56.21 0.38
C VAL A 3 3.00 54.91 0.40
N ASN A 4 3.24 54.09 -0.62
CA ASN A 4 2.79 52.71 -0.74
C ASN A 4 3.27 51.86 0.44
N ASN A 5 2.36 51.14 1.10
CA ASN A 5 2.70 50.09 2.04
C ASN A 5 1.99 48.79 1.64
N GLN A 6 2.71 47.94 0.89
CA GLN A 6 2.24 46.60 0.52
C GLN A 6 2.44 45.63 1.70
N HIS A 7 1.34 45.14 2.27
CA HIS A 7 1.34 44.04 3.22
C HIS A 7 1.66 42.72 2.48
N ASN A 8 2.85 42.16 2.73
CA ASN A 8 3.22 40.80 2.33
C ASN A 8 2.47 39.78 3.21
N GLN A 9 1.41 39.18 2.67
CA GLN A 9 0.76 38.01 3.29
C GLN A 9 1.53 36.74 2.91
N SER A 10 2.27 36.18 3.86
CA SER A 10 2.91 34.87 3.73
C SER A 10 1.88 33.76 3.99
N TYR A 11 1.52 33.00 2.95
CA TYR A 11 0.67 31.82 3.08
C TYR A 11 1.53 30.57 3.31
N TRP A 12 1.35 29.91 4.45
CA TRP A 12 1.90 28.59 4.74
C TRP A 12 0.91 27.52 4.30
N PHE A 13 1.30 26.67 3.34
CA PHE A 13 0.52 25.49 2.97
C PHE A 13 1.08 24.25 3.69
N VAL A 14 0.28 23.65 4.56
CA VAL A 14 0.54 22.30 5.06
C VAL A 14 -0.08 21.30 4.08
N VAL A 15 0.74 20.73 3.21
CA VAL A 15 0.33 19.62 2.33
C VAL A 15 0.32 18.33 3.15
N ARG A 16 -0.88 17.86 3.55
CA ARG A 16 -1.05 16.51 4.10
C ARG A 16 -1.27 15.53 2.95
N GLU A 17 -0.23 14.83 2.56
CA GLU A 17 -0.25 13.82 1.52
C GLU A 17 -0.30 12.43 2.13
N ASP A 18 -1.47 12.01 2.62
CA ASP A 18 -1.76 10.58 2.81
C ASP A 18 -3.24 10.29 3.09
N GLN A 19 -4.04 10.13 2.03
CA GLN A 19 -5.34 9.44 2.08
C GLN A 19 -5.62 8.69 0.77
N SER A 20 -4.82 7.67 0.45
CA SER A 20 -5.16 6.69 -0.57
C SER A 20 -6.17 5.65 -0.06
N ASN A 21 -7.27 6.07 0.60
CA ASN A 21 -8.46 5.22 0.88
C ASN A 21 -9.64 5.96 1.56
N VAL A 22 -9.90 7.23 1.24
CA VAL A 22 -11.15 7.89 1.64
C VAL A 22 -12.10 8.00 0.45
N ILE A 23 -13.17 7.22 0.51
CA ILE A 23 -14.36 7.38 -0.32
C ILE A 23 -15.07 8.63 0.20
N PHE A 24 -14.88 9.77 -0.47
CA PHE A 24 -15.77 10.91 -0.28
C PHE A 24 -17.09 10.63 -0.99
N SER A 25 -18.13 10.39 -0.19
CA SER A 25 -19.53 10.49 -0.63
C SER A 25 -19.86 11.97 -0.78
N SER A 26 -19.83 12.50 -2.00
CA SER A 26 -20.37 13.82 -2.31
C SER A 26 -21.91 13.74 -2.30
N ASN A 27 -22.52 14.00 -1.15
CA ASN A 27 -23.91 14.46 -1.08
C ASN A 27 -23.86 15.99 -1.14
N ASN A 28 -24.40 16.58 -2.21
CA ASN A 28 -24.76 17.98 -2.23
C ASN A 28 -25.98 18.17 -1.33
N PHE A 29 -25.84 18.99 -0.29
CA PHE A 29 -26.96 19.66 0.37
C PHE A 29 -26.68 21.15 0.35
N THR A 30 -27.54 21.90 -0.34
CA THR A 30 -27.72 23.34 -0.19
C THR A 30 -28.28 23.58 1.22
N ILE A 31 -27.49 24.25 2.07
CA ILE A 31 -27.98 24.79 3.33
C ILE A 31 -28.10 26.31 3.14
N GLN A 32 -29.32 26.81 3.31
CA GLN A 32 -29.62 28.23 3.40
C GLN A 32 -28.97 28.84 4.64
N ASN A 33 -28.37 30.02 4.44
CA ASN A 33 -27.82 30.88 5.49
C ASN A 33 -28.96 31.49 6.32
N PRO A 34 -28.79 31.60 7.65
CA PRO A 34 -29.28 32.77 8.36
C PRO A 34 -28.11 33.61 8.86
N GLN A 35 -28.25 34.91 8.59
CA GLN A 35 -27.48 35.99 9.17
C GLN A 35 -27.56 35.95 10.71
N SER A 36 -26.46 36.22 11.40
CA SER A 36 -26.33 37.39 12.29
C SER A 36 -25.17 37.21 13.27
N GLN A 37 -24.27 38.20 13.25
CA GLN A 37 -23.57 38.87 14.37
C GLN A 37 -22.99 38.01 15.51
N ASP A 38 -21.65 38.04 15.64
CA ASP A 38 -20.99 38.86 16.67
C ASP A 38 -19.46 38.77 16.59
N ALA A 39 -18.83 39.93 16.45
CA ALA A 39 -17.39 40.10 16.46
C ALA A 39 -16.88 40.10 17.90
N ARG A 40 -15.94 39.21 18.24
CA ARG A 40 -15.15 39.28 19.47
C ARG A 40 -13.71 39.65 19.15
N TYR A 41 -13.26 40.69 19.84
CA TYR A 41 -11.92 41.28 19.80
C TYR A 41 -10.82 40.27 20.14
N ILE A 42 -9.72 40.33 19.40
CA ILE A 42 -8.44 39.69 19.72
C ILE A 42 -7.59 40.72 20.48
N VAL A 43 -7.15 40.35 21.68
CA VAL A 43 -6.18 41.09 22.49
C VAL A 43 -4.79 40.66 22.04
N ASP A 44 -4.00 41.62 21.54
CA ASP A 44 -2.58 41.49 21.27
C ASP A 44 -1.82 41.37 22.61
N THR A 45 -1.08 40.28 22.77
CA THR A 45 0.00 40.18 23.77
C THR A 45 1.31 40.04 23.04
N VAL A 46 2.00 41.17 22.94
CA VAL A 46 3.43 41.33 22.65
C VAL A 46 4.21 40.64 23.76
N ASP A 47 5.15 39.74 23.43
CA ASP A 47 6.42 39.68 24.17
C ASP A 47 7.49 38.74 23.57
N ASN A 48 8.70 39.32 23.50
CA ASN A 48 10.01 38.72 23.73
C ASN A 48 10.46 37.50 22.92
N ARG A 49 11.23 37.77 21.86
CA ARG A 49 12.33 36.89 21.44
C ARG A 49 13.63 37.66 21.37
N GLN A 50 14.51 37.37 22.32
CA GLN A 50 15.92 37.75 22.29
C GLN A 50 16.62 36.99 21.16
N TYR A 51 17.33 37.72 20.30
CA TYR A 51 18.25 37.17 19.32
C TYR A 51 19.64 37.08 19.95
N ILE A 52 20.24 35.89 19.95
CA ILE A 52 21.65 35.73 20.28
C ILE A 52 22.44 35.87 18.98
N HIS A 53 23.25 36.92 18.93
CA HIS A 53 24.28 37.16 17.94
C HIS A 53 25.45 36.19 18.23
N VAL A 54 25.82 35.34 17.27
CA VAL A 54 27.05 34.55 17.34
C VAL A 54 27.91 34.96 16.16
N ASP A 55 28.97 35.70 16.47
CA ASP A 55 29.98 36.14 15.53
C ASP A 55 30.96 35.01 15.17
N ASN A 56 31.48 35.18 13.96
CA ASN A 56 32.54 34.42 13.31
C ASN A 56 33.75 34.10 14.21
N VAL A 57 34.22 32.86 14.13
CA VAL A 57 35.63 32.53 14.31
C VAL A 57 36.07 31.58 13.20
N GLN A 58 36.97 32.08 12.34
CA GLN A 58 37.83 31.27 11.48
C GLN A 58 38.89 30.56 12.33
N THR A 59 39.15 29.28 12.07
CA THR A 59 40.50 28.72 12.13
C THR A 59 40.60 27.41 11.35
N VAL A 60 41.84 27.14 10.94
CA VAL A 60 42.32 26.28 9.85
C VAL A 60 42.62 24.85 10.35
N GLU A 61 42.49 23.90 9.42
CA GLU A 61 43.05 22.53 9.34
C GLU A 61 43.07 21.62 10.59
N ASP A 62 42.42 20.44 10.50
CA ASP A 62 43.21 19.21 10.33
C ASP A 62 42.37 17.98 9.93
N ILE A 63 43.01 17.11 9.15
CA ILE A 63 42.46 15.90 8.53
C ILE A 63 42.42 14.76 9.57
N GLN A 64 41.24 14.22 9.88
CA GLN A 64 41.13 12.88 10.45
C GLN A 64 39.85 12.13 10.00
N LYS A 65 40.10 10.98 9.36
CA LYS A 65 39.14 9.96 8.93
C LYS A 65 38.26 9.50 10.10
N THR A 66 36.96 9.79 10.03
CA THR A 66 35.95 9.18 10.89
C THR A 66 35.06 8.20 10.14
N SER A 67 35.29 6.92 10.41
CA SER A 67 34.30 5.91 10.79
C SER A 67 33.02 5.76 9.95
N THR A 68 33.07 4.75 9.08
CA THR A 68 31.97 4.07 8.39
C THR A 68 30.92 3.53 9.37
N LYS A 69 29.88 4.32 9.67
CA LYS A 69 28.71 3.85 10.44
C LYS A 69 27.45 4.68 10.16
N GLU A 70 27.10 4.88 8.89
CA GLU A 70 25.98 5.76 8.50
C GLU A 70 25.04 5.21 7.41
N SER A 71 25.08 3.90 7.09
CA SER A 71 24.29 3.35 5.96
C SER A 71 22.90 2.78 6.33
N ALA A 72 22.44 2.95 7.58
CA ALA A 72 21.17 2.39 8.03
C ALA A 72 20.02 3.41 8.16
N LEU A 73 20.30 4.73 8.12
CA LEU A 73 19.28 5.75 8.38
C LEU A 73 18.60 6.34 7.12
N THR A 74 19.18 6.19 5.93
CA THR A 74 18.68 6.87 4.71
C THR A 74 17.68 6.07 3.87
N LYS A 75 17.46 4.78 4.15
CA LYS A 75 16.58 3.92 3.31
C LYS A 75 15.10 4.34 3.30
N ASN A 76 14.63 5.12 4.27
CA ASN A 76 13.24 5.56 4.30
C ASN A 76 12.98 6.79 3.41
N ASP A 77 13.99 7.61 3.13
CA ASP A 77 13.83 8.81 2.30
C ASP A 77 13.91 8.51 0.79
N GLU A 78 14.50 7.38 0.39
CA GLU A 78 14.63 6.98 -1.03
C GLU A 78 13.27 6.76 -1.73
N ASN A 79 12.23 6.47 -0.94
CA ASN A 79 10.88 6.19 -1.44
C ASN A 79 10.02 7.45 -1.65
N PHE A 80 10.56 8.63 -1.38
CA PHE A 80 9.85 9.89 -1.62
C PHE A 80 9.79 10.20 -3.13
N TRP A 81 8.57 10.47 -3.61
CA TRP A 81 8.30 10.81 -5.01
C TRP A 81 8.02 12.29 -5.16
N ASP A 82 9.08 13.09 -5.23
CA ASP A 82 8.96 14.52 -5.45
C ASP A 82 8.46 14.86 -6.87
N ARG A 83 8.18 16.15 -7.09
CA ARG A 83 7.67 16.67 -8.36
C ARG A 83 8.64 16.41 -9.53
N ASN A 84 9.95 16.50 -9.31
CA ASN A 84 10.96 16.32 -10.35
C ASN A 84 11.13 14.85 -10.71
N LYS A 85 11.15 13.96 -9.71
CA LYS A 85 11.20 12.50 -9.87
C LYS A 85 9.99 11.99 -10.64
N ILE A 86 8.78 12.51 -10.34
CA ILE A 86 7.56 12.21 -11.12
C ILE A 86 7.67 12.73 -12.55
N LYS A 87 8.16 13.97 -12.75
CA LYS A 87 8.33 14.55 -14.09
C LYS A 87 9.33 13.72 -14.91
N LEU A 88 10.48 13.38 -14.33
CA LEU A 88 11.51 12.54 -14.94
C LEU A 88 10.97 11.17 -15.34
N LEU A 89 10.26 10.49 -14.43
CA LEU A 89 9.60 9.21 -14.73
C LEU A 89 8.69 9.32 -15.95
N LEU A 90 7.82 10.34 -15.98
CA LEU A 90 6.87 10.52 -17.08
C LEU A 90 7.56 10.90 -18.40
N THR A 91 8.61 11.73 -18.36
CA THR A 91 9.41 12.08 -19.55
C THR A 91 10.12 10.85 -20.11
N LEU A 92 10.79 10.06 -19.28
CA LEU A 92 11.45 8.82 -19.71
C LEU A 92 10.44 7.81 -20.28
N CYS A 93 9.25 7.70 -19.68
CA CYS A 93 8.18 6.88 -20.24
C CYS A 93 7.73 7.38 -21.61
N LEU A 94 7.67 8.69 -21.84
CA LEU A 94 7.26 9.29 -23.12
C LEU A 94 8.29 8.99 -24.22
N GLU A 95 9.57 9.22 -23.92
CA GLU A 95 10.68 9.01 -24.85
C GLU A 95 10.84 7.55 -25.26
N ASN A 96 10.58 6.62 -24.33
CA ASN A 96 10.72 5.19 -24.58
C ASN A 96 9.43 4.52 -25.10
N ARG A 97 8.27 5.17 -25.01
CA ARG A 97 6.99 4.61 -25.50
C ARG A 97 7.02 4.25 -26.97
N PHE A 98 7.86 4.92 -27.74
CA PHE A 98 8.04 4.69 -29.16
C PHE A 98 8.99 3.52 -29.48
N LYS A 99 9.65 2.92 -28.48
CA LYS A 99 10.73 1.96 -28.72
C LYS A 99 10.30 0.48 -28.68
N CYS A 100 9.33 0.05 -27.86
CA CYS A 100 8.84 -1.35 -27.91
C CYS A 100 7.63 -1.64 -27.00
N PRO A 101 6.50 -2.17 -27.53
CA PRO A 101 5.36 -2.63 -26.71
C PRO A 101 5.59 -3.94 -25.94
N ASN A 102 6.62 -4.73 -26.29
CA ASN A 102 6.77 -6.12 -25.79
C ASN A 102 7.85 -6.29 -24.71
N ASN A 103 8.63 -5.25 -24.36
CA ASN A 103 9.78 -5.35 -23.45
C ASN A 103 9.64 -4.55 -22.15
N ASP A 104 8.46 -4.61 -21.52
CA ASP A 104 8.14 -3.85 -20.30
C ASP A 104 9.19 -4.00 -19.17
N LYS A 105 9.74 -5.21 -18.98
CA LYS A 105 10.69 -5.45 -17.88
C LYS A 105 12.05 -4.77 -18.07
N ILE A 106 12.58 -4.80 -19.29
CA ILE A 106 13.88 -4.18 -19.60
C ILE A 106 13.75 -2.66 -19.46
N LEU A 107 12.65 -2.10 -19.94
CA LEU A 107 12.36 -0.68 -19.86
C LEU A 107 12.32 -0.17 -18.41
N TRP A 108 11.65 -0.89 -17.51
CA TRP A 108 11.58 -0.45 -16.11
C TRP A 108 12.93 -0.50 -15.40
N ASN A 109 13.84 -1.40 -15.78
CA ASN A 109 15.19 -1.43 -15.23
C ASN A 109 15.98 -0.17 -15.60
N GLU A 110 15.95 0.23 -16.87
CA GLU A 110 16.64 1.44 -17.35
C GLU A 110 16.07 2.70 -16.71
N ILE A 111 14.74 2.82 -16.67
CA ILE A 111 14.07 3.96 -16.03
C ILE A 111 14.40 4.02 -14.53
N ALA A 112 14.40 2.88 -13.84
CA ALA A 112 14.68 2.80 -12.40
C ALA A 112 16.09 3.29 -12.05
N ILE A 113 17.09 2.95 -12.87
CA ILE A 113 18.47 3.43 -12.72
C ILE A 113 18.53 4.96 -12.82
N LEU A 114 17.87 5.54 -13.84
CA LEU A 114 17.87 6.99 -14.07
C LEU A 114 17.07 7.77 -13.02
N VAL A 115 15.99 7.18 -12.51
CA VAL A 115 15.12 7.80 -11.50
C VAL A 115 15.69 7.64 -10.08
N GLY A 116 16.60 6.67 -9.85
CA GLY A 116 17.13 6.36 -8.52
C GLY A 116 16.08 5.68 -7.62
N THR A 117 15.51 4.58 -8.08
CA THR A 117 14.49 3.77 -7.37
C THR A 117 14.48 2.35 -7.94
N THR A 118 13.60 1.46 -7.48
CA THR A 118 13.48 0.11 -8.05
C THR A 118 12.49 0.08 -9.24
N PRO A 119 12.63 -0.88 -10.17
CA PRO A 119 11.71 -1.07 -11.29
C PRO A 119 10.25 -1.24 -10.85
N GLU A 120 10.02 -1.95 -9.74
CA GLU A 120 8.70 -2.20 -9.19
C GLU A 120 8.05 -0.92 -8.64
N GLU A 121 8.85 -0.03 -8.05
CA GLU A 121 8.39 1.25 -7.54
C GLU A 121 8.01 2.20 -8.68
N CYS A 122 8.82 2.25 -9.74
CA CYS A 122 8.50 2.96 -10.99
C CYS A 122 7.18 2.47 -11.59
N ASP A 123 7.02 1.16 -11.83
CA ASP A 123 5.79 0.58 -12.39
C ASP A 123 4.57 0.88 -11.51
N LYS A 124 4.71 0.70 -10.19
CA LYS A 124 3.65 1.01 -9.21
C LYS A 124 3.27 2.49 -9.25
N LYS A 125 4.24 3.40 -9.27
CA LYS A 125 3.99 4.85 -9.34
C LYS A 125 3.33 5.22 -10.66
N TYR A 126 3.82 4.70 -11.78
CA TYR A 126 3.24 4.91 -13.11
C TYR A 126 1.77 4.45 -13.20
N LYS A 127 1.46 3.24 -12.71
CA LYS A 127 0.08 2.74 -12.61
C LYS A 127 -0.81 3.63 -11.74
N ASN A 128 -0.28 4.15 -10.64
CA ASN A 128 -1.01 5.09 -9.79
C ASN A 128 -1.27 6.43 -10.50
N LEU A 129 -0.26 7.02 -11.15
CA LEU A 129 -0.40 8.23 -11.96
C LEU A 129 -1.44 8.04 -13.07
N ARG A 130 -1.43 6.91 -13.78
CA ARG A 130 -2.43 6.57 -14.80
C ARG A 130 -3.85 6.53 -14.23
N ARG A 131 -4.07 5.91 -13.06
CA ARG A 131 -5.37 5.91 -12.37
C ARG A 131 -5.81 7.32 -11.99
N THR A 132 -4.90 8.14 -11.47
CA THR A 132 -5.17 9.54 -11.11
C THR A 132 -5.52 10.36 -12.34
N PHE A 133 -4.75 10.21 -13.42
CA PHE A 133 -4.99 10.84 -14.71
C PHE A 133 -6.38 10.47 -15.24
N ILE A 134 -6.73 9.18 -15.34
CA ILE A 134 -8.05 8.73 -15.83
C ILE A 134 -9.18 9.38 -15.01
N ARG A 135 -9.04 9.48 -13.68
CA ARG A 135 -10.02 10.15 -12.82
C ARG A 135 -10.14 11.65 -13.11
N LEU A 136 -9.02 12.33 -13.32
CA LEU A 136 -9.01 13.77 -13.63
C LEU A 136 -9.47 14.05 -15.07
N PHE A 137 -9.11 13.20 -16.01
CA PHE A 137 -9.56 13.25 -17.40
C PHE A 137 -11.09 13.15 -17.48
N LYS A 138 -11.70 12.26 -16.69
CA LYS A 138 -13.18 12.21 -16.52
C LYS A 138 -13.76 13.53 -16.03
N LYS A 139 -13.09 14.21 -15.10
CA LYS A 139 -13.53 15.54 -14.60
C LYS A 139 -13.37 16.61 -15.68
N LYS A 140 -12.27 16.62 -16.43
CA LYS A 140 -12.04 17.55 -17.56
C LYS A 140 -13.14 17.41 -18.62
N ARG A 141 -13.55 16.19 -18.95
CA ARG A 141 -14.68 15.93 -19.88
C ARG A 141 -16.03 16.46 -19.38
N LEU A 142 -16.18 16.67 -18.07
CA LEU A 142 -17.36 17.29 -17.47
C LEU A 142 -17.22 18.83 -17.38
N GLY A 143 -16.26 19.42 -18.10
CA GLY A 143 -16.00 20.86 -18.08
C GLY A 143 -15.34 21.38 -16.80
N LYS A 144 -14.79 20.50 -15.95
CA LYS A 144 -14.13 20.93 -14.70
C LYS A 144 -12.65 21.20 -14.94
N ASP A 145 -12.18 22.36 -14.49
CA ASP A 145 -10.77 22.71 -14.54
C ASP A 145 -9.90 21.81 -13.67
N ILE A 146 -8.73 21.45 -14.20
CA ILE A 146 -7.78 20.56 -13.54
C ILE A 146 -6.49 21.32 -13.21
N LYS A 147 -6.28 21.64 -11.94
CA LYS A 147 -5.06 22.31 -11.44
C LYS A 147 -3.90 21.35 -11.10
N TRP A 148 -3.92 20.13 -11.62
CA TRP A 148 -2.88 19.14 -11.29
C TRP A 148 -1.64 19.36 -12.15
N ILE A 149 -0.50 19.60 -11.51
CA ILE A 149 0.72 20.08 -12.19
C ILE A 149 1.31 19.09 -13.21
N HIS A 150 1.04 17.79 -13.03
CA HIS A 150 1.48 16.73 -13.94
C HIS A 150 0.43 16.38 -15.01
N TYR A 151 -0.69 17.12 -15.07
CA TYR A 151 -1.80 16.77 -15.94
C TYR A 151 -1.41 16.78 -17.42
N ASN A 152 -0.73 17.83 -17.89
CA ASN A 152 -0.36 17.99 -19.30
C ASN A 152 0.60 16.89 -19.77
N ILE A 153 1.67 16.65 -19.01
CA ILE A 153 2.61 15.56 -19.33
C ILE A 153 1.94 14.17 -19.27
N CYS A 154 1.02 13.96 -18.32
CA CYS A 154 0.23 12.72 -18.28
C CYS A 154 -0.72 12.61 -19.49
N GLU A 155 -1.26 13.72 -19.99
CA GLU A 155 -2.14 13.74 -21.15
C GLU A 155 -1.42 13.33 -22.45
N GLU A 156 -0.12 13.60 -22.54
CA GLU A 156 0.78 13.10 -23.59
C GLU A 156 1.17 11.64 -23.37
N VAL A 157 1.68 11.31 -22.16
CA VAL A 157 2.12 9.95 -21.80
C VAL A 157 0.98 8.93 -21.86
N PHE A 158 -0.25 9.32 -21.62
CA PHE A 158 -1.43 8.46 -21.64
C PHE A 158 -2.36 8.79 -22.80
N GLN A 159 -1.82 9.11 -23.98
CA GLN A 159 -2.62 9.40 -25.17
C GLN A 159 -3.63 8.29 -25.53
N ASP A 160 -3.29 7.02 -25.27
CA ASP A 160 -4.19 5.86 -25.39
C ASP A 160 -5.46 5.99 -24.52
N CYS A 161 -5.39 6.72 -23.42
CA CYS A 161 -6.56 6.98 -22.59
C CYS A 161 -7.56 7.94 -23.26
N LYS A 162 -7.13 8.72 -24.27
CA LYS A 162 -8.01 9.57 -25.07
C LYS A 162 -8.84 8.77 -26.07
N SER A 163 -8.30 7.66 -26.58
CA SER A 163 -9.02 6.74 -27.47
C SER A 163 -9.92 5.74 -26.74
N LEU A 164 -9.90 5.73 -25.40
CA LEU A 164 -10.82 4.90 -24.62
C LEU A 164 -12.27 5.27 -24.95
N SER A 165 -13.05 4.25 -25.31
CA SER A 165 -14.48 4.39 -25.56
C SER A 165 -15.16 5.15 -24.41
N PRO A 166 -16.09 6.09 -24.72
CA PRO A 166 -16.88 6.78 -23.71
C PRO A 166 -17.49 5.85 -22.65
N ALA A 167 -17.89 4.63 -23.03
CA ALA A 167 -18.44 3.62 -22.12
C ALA A 167 -17.49 3.18 -20.98
N VAL A 168 -16.16 3.27 -21.20
CA VAL A 168 -15.15 2.94 -20.17
C VAL A 168 -14.95 4.10 -19.19
N LEU A 169 -15.10 5.32 -19.71
CA LEU A 169 -14.91 6.57 -18.98
C LEU A 169 -16.20 7.11 -18.37
N GLU A 170 -17.34 6.54 -18.71
CA GLU A 170 -18.64 6.94 -18.17
C GLU A 170 -18.63 6.95 -16.64
N PRO A 171 -19.10 8.03 -16.00
CA PRO A 171 -19.41 8.04 -14.58
C PRO A 171 -20.49 7.01 -14.25
N TRP A 172 -20.37 6.36 -13.09
CA TRP A 172 -21.45 5.51 -12.59
C TRP A 172 -22.48 6.37 -11.88
N GLU A 173 -23.46 6.84 -12.65
CA GLU A 173 -24.61 7.57 -12.15
C GLU A 173 -25.50 6.71 -11.26
N ASP A 174 -26.22 7.34 -10.34
CA ASP A 174 -27.04 6.67 -9.33
C ASP A 174 -28.12 5.74 -9.96
N SER A 175 -28.73 6.18 -11.05
CA SER A 175 -29.68 5.39 -11.86
C SER A 175 -29.03 4.13 -12.43
N LYS A 176 -27.84 4.27 -13.03
CA LYS A 176 -27.06 3.16 -13.58
C LYS A 176 -26.62 2.16 -12.51
N VAL A 177 -26.29 2.65 -11.31
CA VAL A 177 -25.99 1.79 -10.15
C VAL A 177 -27.21 1.03 -9.69
N ARG A 178 -28.37 1.69 -9.57
CA ARG A 178 -29.62 0.99 -9.22
C ARG A 178 -29.95 -0.08 -10.25
N LYS A 179 -29.90 0.25 -11.55
CA LYS A 179 -30.11 -0.72 -12.63
C LYS A 179 -29.14 -1.90 -12.55
N LEU A 180 -27.85 -1.66 -12.24
CA LEU A 180 -26.87 -2.73 -12.00
C LEU A 180 -27.30 -3.67 -10.87
N LEU A 181 -27.74 -3.12 -9.74
CA LEU A 181 -28.14 -3.94 -8.59
C LEU A 181 -29.44 -4.70 -8.86
N THR A 182 -30.41 -4.07 -9.53
CA THR A 182 -31.64 -4.72 -9.97
C THR A 182 -31.33 -5.90 -10.91
N LEU A 183 -30.53 -5.69 -11.96
CA LEU A 183 -30.13 -6.76 -12.88
C LEU A 183 -29.37 -7.89 -12.17
N TYR A 184 -28.55 -7.56 -11.18
CA TYR A 184 -27.87 -8.57 -10.37
C TYR A 184 -28.85 -9.40 -9.55
N ILE A 185 -29.83 -8.76 -8.89
CA ILE A 185 -30.88 -9.43 -8.11
C ILE A 185 -31.73 -10.34 -9.01
N GLU A 186 -32.14 -9.85 -10.19
CA GLU A 186 -32.91 -10.63 -11.17
C GLU A 186 -32.16 -11.88 -11.66
N ASN A 187 -30.83 -11.81 -11.73
CA ASN A 187 -29.99 -12.92 -12.18
C ASN A 187 -29.32 -13.67 -11.01
N ILE A 188 -29.73 -13.46 -9.76
CA ILE A 188 -29.08 -14.04 -8.58
C ILE A 188 -29.10 -15.57 -8.60
N ASN A 189 -30.18 -16.16 -9.10
CA ASN A 189 -30.31 -17.62 -9.24
C ASN A 189 -29.30 -18.19 -10.26
N LYS A 190 -29.00 -17.45 -11.34
CA LYS A 190 -27.97 -17.84 -12.31
C LYS A 190 -26.57 -17.75 -11.71
N PHE A 191 -26.31 -16.76 -10.85
CA PHE A 191 -25.02 -16.69 -10.14
C PHE A 191 -24.81 -17.85 -9.15
N ARG A 192 -25.90 -18.45 -8.65
CA ARG A 192 -25.88 -19.57 -7.70
C ARG A 192 -25.87 -20.93 -8.39
N SER A 193 -26.51 -21.05 -9.55
CA SER A 193 -26.54 -22.32 -10.29
C SER A 193 -25.15 -22.65 -10.87
N PRO A 194 -24.67 -23.88 -10.71
CA PRO A 194 -23.40 -24.34 -11.31
C PRO A 194 -23.47 -24.46 -12.83
N ASP A 195 -24.67 -24.46 -13.42
CA ASP A 195 -24.88 -24.59 -14.86
C ASP A 195 -24.53 -23.30 -15.63
N TYR A 196 -24.38 -22.17 -14.92
CA TYR A 196 -24.04 -20.88 -15.51
C TYR A 196 -22.64 -20.43 -15.09
N LEU A 197 -21.83 -20.06 -16.07
CA LEU A 197 -20.57 -19.38 -15.80
C LEU A 197 -20.87 -17.95 -15.37
N GLN A 198 -20.36 -17.54 -14.20
CA GLN A 198 -20.54 -16.18 -13.68
C GLN A 198 -20.10 -15.09 -14.67
N LYS A 199 -19.08 -15.39 -15.48
CA LYS A 199 -18.57 -14.53 -16.55
C LYS A 199 -19.66 -14.17 -17.56
N ASP A 200 -20.46 -15.14 -17.97
CA ASP A 200 -21.50 -14.95 -18.99
C ASP A 200 -22.66 -14.14 -18.41
N VAL A 201 -23.05 -14.39 -17.16
CA VAL A 201 -24.06 -13.57 -16.47
C VAL A 201 -23.61 -12.12 -16.35
N TRP A 202 -22.33 -11.87 -16.01
CA TRP A 202 -21.79 -10.50 -15.97
C TRP A 202 -21.72 -9.86 -17.35
N LYS A 203 -21.43 -10.63 -18.41
CA LYS A 203 -21.42 -10.15 -19.79
C LYS A 203 -22.82 -9.69 -20.23
N ASP A 204 -23.85 -10.45 -19.88
CA ASP A 204 -25.25 -10.10 -20.16
C ASP A 204 -25.67 -8.83 -19.42
N ILE A 205 -25.37 -8.73 -18.12
CA ILE A 205 -25.65 -7.52 -17.32
C ILE A 205 -24.91 -6.31 -17.92
N ALA A 206 -23.65 -6.49 -18.31
CA ALA A 206 -22.85 -5.42 -18.89
C ALA A 206 -23.40 -4.93 -20.24
N SER A 207 -23.89 -5.84 -21.07
CA SER A 207 -24.58 -5.51 -22.33
C SER A 207 -25.81 -4.63 -22.06
N GLN A 208 -26.66 -5.00 -21.09
CA GLN A 208 -27.86 -4.23 -20.73
C GLN A 208 -27.58 -2.85 -20.10
N LEU A 209 -26.36 -2.65 -19.59
CA LEU A 209 -25.87 -1.39 -19.03
C LEU A 209 -25.02 -0.57 -20.02
N ASN A 210 -24.86 -1.05 -21.26
CA ASN A 210 -23.97 -0.46 -22.26
C ASN A 210 -22.55 -0.20 -21.70
N THR A 211 -22.00 -1.19 -21.00
CA THR A 211 -20.65 -1.11 -20.43
C THR A 211 -19.89 -2.42 -20.62
N THR A 212 -18.63 -2.47 -20.17
CA THR A 212 -17.84 -3.70 -20.21
C THR A 212 -18.06 -4.54 -18.97
N GLU A 213 -17.99 -5.87 -19.11
CA GLU A 213 -18.04 -6.84 -18.01
C GLU A 213 -17.07 -6.46 -16.89
N TYR A 214 -15.84 -6.10 -17.25
CA TYR A 214 -14.81 -5.67 -16.31
C TYR A 214 -15.22 -4.44 -15.50
N ASN A 215 -15.82 -3.43 -16.13
CA ASN A 215 -16.28 -2.23 -15.42
C ASN A 215 -17.48 -2.53 -14.50
N CYS A 216 -18.36 -3.42 -14.95
CA CYS A 216 -19.54 -3.86 -14.23
C CYS A 216 -19.14 -4.56 -12.92
N TYR A 217 -18.39 -5.66 -13.03
CA TYR A 217 -18.01 -6.48 -11.87
C TYR A 217 -16.83 -5.88 -11.09
N HIS A 218 -15.64 -5.82 -11.70
CA HIS A 218 -14.40 -5.52 -10.97
C HIS A 218 -14.32 -4.08 -10.48
N LYS A 219 -14.81 -3.12 -11.29
CA LYS A 219 -14.69 -1.70 -10.97
C LYS A 219 -15.85 -1.17 -10.14
N LYS A 220 -17.08 -1.65 -10.35
CA LYS A 220 -18.25 -1.11 -9.65
C LYS A 220 -18.83 -2.07 -8.62
N PHE A 221 -19.34 -3.23 -9.03
CA PHE A 221 -20.06 -4.13 -8.13
C PHE A 221 -19.17 -4.58 -6.97
N ARG A 222 -17.93 -5.00 -7.23
CA ARG A 222 -16.97 -5.40 -6.19
C ARG A 222 -16.72 -4.29 -5.15
N ASN A 223 -16.63 -3.03 -5.60
CA ASN A 223 -16.44 -1.88 -4.70
C ASN A 223 -17.69 -1.59 -3.86
N LEU A 224 -18.88 -1.76 -4.44
CA LEU A 224 -20.14 -1.67 -3.70
C LEU A 224 -20.24 -2.79 -2.65
N LYS A 225 -19.97 -4.05 -3.03
CA LYS A 225 -19.91 -5.21 -2.11
C LYS A 225 -18.93 -4.97 -0.96
N GLN A 226 -17.71 -4.50 -1.26
CA GLN A 226 -16.71 -4.20 -0.24
C GLN A 226 -17.15 -3.08 0.72
N THR A 227 -17.90 -2.10 0.21
CA THR A 227 -18.46 -1.02 1.02
C THR A 227 -19.58 -1.53 1.93
N TYR A 228 -20.49 -2.34 1.40
CA TYR A 228 -21.51 -3.03 2.18
C TYR A 228 -20.91 -3.85 3.32
N ILE A 229 -19.93 -4.72 3.05
CA ILE A 229 -19.28 -5.55 4.08
C ILE A 229 -18.69 -4.68 5.19
N ARG A 230 -18.01 -3.58 4.85
CA ARG A 230 -17.45 -2.65 5.85
C ARG A 230 -18.53 -1.95 6.69
N LEU A 231 -19.66 -1.61 6.07
CA LEU A 231 -20.78 -0.97 6.77
C LEU A 231 -21.53 -1.96 7.67
N LYS A 232 -21.74 -3.20 7.20
CA LYS A 232 -22.33 -4.28 7.99
C LYS A 232 -21.50 -4.59 9.23
N MET A 233 -20.19 -4.81 9.05
CA MET A 233 -19.24 -4.99 10.16
C MET A 233 -19.27 -3.85 11.19
N ARG A 234 -19.47 -2.61 10.73
CA ARG A 234 -19.58 -1.44 11.61
C ARG A 234 -20.88 -1.49 12.42
N ALA A 235 -22.00 -1.86 11.80
CA ALA A 235 -23.27 -2.04 12.50
C ALA A 235 -23.22 -3.19 13.50
N ASP A 236 -22.63 -4.33 13.14
CA ASP A 236 -22.47 -5.49 14.03
C ASP A 236 -21.61 -5.15 15.26
N SER A 237 -20.74 -4.15 15.15
CA SER A 237 -19.96 -3.61 16.28
C SER A 237 -20.72 -2.62 17.16
N GLY A 238 -22.04 -2.47 16.98
CA GLY A 238 -22.89 -1.52 17.72
C GLY A 238 -22.70 -0.05 17.32
N ARG A 239 -21.93 0.25 16.27
CA ARG A 239 -21.76 1.64 15.80
C ARG A 239 -22.92 2.00 14.88
N SER A 240 -23.39 3.24 14.99
CA SER A 240 -24.49 3.74 14.15
C SER A 240 -24.17 3.59 12.66
N MET A 241 -25.13 3.01 11.93
CA MET A 241 -25.01 2.80 10.50
C MET A 241 -25.12 4.12 9.76
N THR A 242 -24.13 4.43 8.93
CA THR A 242 -24.24 5.55 8.00
C THR A 242 -25.34 5.23 6.98
N LYS A 243 -26.30 6.15 6.78
CA LYS A 243 -27.36 6.02 5.75
C LYS A 243 -26.72 5.90 4.37
N TRP A 244 -26.50 4.67 3.90
CA TRP A 244 -25.96 4.37 2.59
C TRP A 244 -27.11 3.95 1.67
N ARG A 245 -27.27 4.66 0.55
CA ARG A 245 -28.45 4.56 -0.32
C ARG A 245 -28.71 3.13 -0.83
N TYR A 246 -27.65 2.35 -1.07
CA TYR A 246 -27.72 0.99 -1.58
C TYR A 246 -27.69 -0.09 -0.49
N TYR A 247 -27.78 0.30 0.80
CA TYR A 247 -27.67 -0.67 1.88
C TYR A 247 -28.80 -1.71 1.83
N LYS A 248 -30.03 -1.26 1.57
CA LYS A 248 -31.21 -2.16 1.48
C LYS A 248 -31.09 -3.15 0.32
N ASP A 249 -30.61 -2.70 -0.84
CA ASP A 249 -30.39 -3.57 -2.01
C ASP A 249 -29.33 -4.64 -1.71
N PHE A 250 -28.25 -4.29 -1.01
CA PHE A 250 -27.24 -5.26 -0.60
C PHE A 250 -27.71 -6.16 0.54
N ALA A 251 -28.52 -5.65 1.47
CA ALA A 251 -29.15 -6.45 2.50
C ALA A 251 -30.06 -7.50 1.86
N SER A 252 -30.90 -7.14 0.89
CA SER A 252 -31.73 -8.12 0.18
C SER A 252 -30.89 -9.13 -0.62
N ILE A 253 -29.78 -8.72 -1.23
CA ILE A 253 -28.87 -9.66 -1.92
C ILE A 253 -28.28 -10.68 -0.95
N PHE A 254 -27.74 -10.24 0.19
CA PHE A 254 -26.88 -11.08 1.06
C PHE A 254 -27.58 -11.66 2.29
N GLU A 255 -28.73 -11.13 2.70
CA GLU A 255 -29.49 -11.61 3.87
C GLU A 255 -30.61 -12.55 3.47
N THR A 256 -31.16 -12.41 2.25
CA THR A 256 -32.10 -13.41 1.70
C THR A 256 -31.43 -14.79 1.53
N ASP A 257 -30.10 -14.81 1.39
CA ASP A 257 -29.29 -16.04 1.30
C ASP A 257 -29.29 -16.91 2.57
N SER A 258 -29.69 -16.40 3.73
CA SER A 258 -29.62 -17.19 4.98
C SER A 258 -30.82 -18.11 5.23
N TYR A 259 -31.84 -18.14 4.37
CA TYR A 259 -33.12 -18.79 4.67
C TYR A 259 -33.53 -19.99 3.80
N THR A 260 -32.71 -20.43 2.83
CA THR A 260 -33.06 -21.58 1.98
C THR A 260 -32.00 -22.69 2.04
N ILE A 261 -31.93 -23.41 3.15
CA ILE A 261 -31.47 -24.81 3.16
C ILE A 261 -32.39 -25.58 4.11
N ASN A 262 -33.48 -26.10 3.56
CA ASN A 262 -34.17 -27.25 4.13
C ASN A 262 -33.81 -28.47 3.27
N ASP A 263 -33.29 -29.48 3.96
CA ASP A 263 -33.25 -30.92 3.71
C ASP A 263 -32.75 -31.50 2.36
N ASP A 264 -31.67 -32.26 2.50
CA ASP A 264 -31.45 -33.56 1.86
C ASP A 264 -30.84 -33.67 0.45
N ARG A 265 -30.11 -32.65 -0.03
CA ARG A 265 -29.12 -32.87 -1.11
C ARG A 265 -27.77 -32.27 -0.80
N GLN A 266 -26.83 -33.18 -0.64
CA GLN A 266 -25.41 -32.94 -0.47
C GLN A 266 -24.84 -32.45 -1.81
N ASP A 267 -24.97 -31.17 -2.14
CA ASP A 267 -24.19 -30.60 -3.23
C ASP A 267 -23.92 -29.09 -3.14
N VAL A 268 -22.65 -28.78 -3.37
CA VAL A 268 -21.95 -27.48 -3.50
C VAL A 268 -22.56 -26.28 -2.77
N VAL A 269 -22.17 -26.13 -1.50
CA VAL A 269 -22.45 -24.95 -0.69
C VAL A 269 -21.63 -23.75 -1.20
N TYR A 270 -22.23 -22.88 -2.01
CA TYR A 270 -21.71 -21.53 -2.29
C TYR A 270 -21.83 -20.67 -1.03
N LYS A 271 -20.88 -20.88 -0.11
CA LYS A 271 -20.91 -20.34 1.24
C LYS A 271 -20.67 -18.83 1.27
N ALA A 272 -21.63 -18.10 1.82
CA ALA A 272 -21.51 -16.73 2.37
C ALA A 272 -20.52 -16.63 3.57
N HIS A 273 -19.48 -17.46 3.59
CA HIS A 273 -18.57 -17.72 4.71
C HIS A 273 -17.25 -16.95 4.57
N GLU A 274 -17.27 -15.79 3.89
CA GLU A 274 -16.14 -14.85 3.92
C GLU A 274 -15.83 -14.38 5.36
N GLN A 275 -16.81 -14.44 6.27
CA GLN A 275 -16.69 -14.02 7.66
C GLN A 275 -16.01 -15.05 8.58
N ASP A 276 -15.92 -16.32 8.18
CA ASP A 276 -15.40 -17.38 9.05
C ASP A 276 -14.10 -18.02 8.55
N TYR A 277 -13.77 -17.93 7.25
CA TYR A 277 -12.49 -18.46 6.78
C TYR A 277 -11.29 -17.76 7.45
N VAL A 278 -11.41 -16.47 7.81
CA VAL A 278 -10.36 -15.74 8.53
C VAL A 278 -10.21 -16.27 9.95
N LYS A 279 -11.31 -16.53 10.65
CA LYS A 279 -11.27 -17.14 11.98
C LYS A 279 -10.68 -18.54 11.90
N GLN A 280 -11.15 -19.37 10.97
CA GLN A 280 -10.61 -20.71 10.72
C GLN A 280 -9.11 -20.69 10.39
N LEU A 281 -8.65 -19.72 9.57
CA LEU A 281 -7.24 -19.52 9.27
C LEU A 281 -6.42 -19.20 10.53
N LEU A 282 -6.93 -18.31 11.40
CA LEU A 282 -6.25 -17.90 12.63
C LEU A 282 -6.27 -19.01 13.69
N THR A 283 -7.40 -19.70 13.87
CA THR A 283 -7.52 -20.87 14.73
C THR A 283 -6.56 -21.97 14.30
N PHE A 284 -6.53 -22.31 13.00
CA PHE A 284 -5.57 -23.28 12.47
C PHE A 284 -4.10 -22.90 12.77
N TYR A 285 -3.78 -21.61 12.69
CA TYR A 285 -2.44 -21.12 13.04
C TYR A 285 -2.14 -21.27 14.53
N ILE A 286 -3.10 -20.96 15.40
CA ILE A 286 -2.98 -21.12 16.86
C ILE A 286 -2.78 -22.60 17.21
N ASP A 287 -3.59 -23.49 16.63
CA ASP A 287 -3.52 -24.94 16.86
C ASP A 287 -2.18 -25.54 16.39
N ASN A 288 -1.59 -24.97 15.36
CA ASN A 288 -0.31 -25.41 14.80
C ASN A 288 0.86 -24.45 15.13
N LYS A 289 0.71 -23.59 16.15
CA LYS A 289 1.68 -22.54 16.49
C LYS A 289 3.10 -23.07 16.65
N GLN A 290 3.26 -24.23 17.30
CA GLN A 290 4.56 -24.87 17.50
C GLN A 290 5.19 -25.34 16.19
N LYS A 291 4.39 -25.93 15.29
CA LYS A 291 4.87 -26.35 13.96
C LYS A 291 5.27 -25.16 13.08
N PHE A 292 4.60 -24.02 13.23
CA PHE A 292 4.99 -22.79 12.53
C PHE A 292 6.28 -22.15 13.07
N LYS A 293 6.64 -22.44 14.33
CA LYS A 293 7.90 -22.01 14.96
C LYS A 293 9.07 -22.94 14.63
N ASP A 294 8.80 -24.20 14.30
CA ASP A 294 9.82 -25.19 13.95
C ASP A 294 10.50 -24.84 12.59
N PRO A 295 11.82 -24.57 12.56
CA PRO A 295 12.54 -24.26 11.33
C PRO A 295 12.65 -25.46 10.36
N LEU A 296 12.48 -26.70 10.85
CA LEU A 296 12.53 -27.90 10.01
C LEU A 296 11.23 -28.10 9.21
N ILE A 297 10.13 -27.49 9.67
CA ILE A 297 8.84 -27.58 8.99
C ILE A 297 8.69 -26.41 8.01
N LYS A 298 8.61 -26.76 6.71
CA LYS A 298 8.30 -25.77 5.67
C LYS A 298 6.89 -25.21 5.87
N LYS A 299 6.76 -23.95 6.30
CA LYS A 299 5.46 -23.26 6.53
C LYS A 299 4.45 -23.43 5.39
N ARG A 300 4.92 -23.49 4.14
CA ARG A 300 4.09 -23.75 2.94
C ARG A 300 3.31 -25.06 3.03
N SER A 301 3.86 -26.11 3.65
CA SER A 301 3.17 -27.39 3.82
C SER A 301 1.98 -27.27 4.78
N LEU A 302 2.13 -26.51 5.87
CA LEU A 302 1.04 -26.23 6.82
C LEU A 302 -0.09 -25.45 6.14
N TRP A 303 0.26 -24.42 5.37
CA TRP A 303 -0.74 -23.65 4.61
C TRP A 303 -1.46 -24.50 3.56
N LYS A 304 -0.78 -25.48 2.94
CA LYS A 304 -1.39 -26.42 1.99
C LYS A 304 -2.44 -27.32 2.65
N GLN A 305 -2.36 -27.56 3.96
CA GLN A 305 -3.36 -28.37 4.69
C GLN A 305 -4.68 -27.63 4.89
N ILE A 306 -4.62 -26.32 5.17
CA ILE A 306 -5.82 -25.52 5.44
C ILE A 306 -6.41 -24.88 4.17
N GLY A 307 -5.59 -24.62 3.15
CA GLY A 307 -6.01 -23.95 1.91
C GLY A 307 -7.27 -24.52 1.26
N PRO A 308 -7.35 -25.83 0.98
CA PRO A 308 -8.55 -26.45 0.40
C PRO A 308 -9.81 -26.26 1.25
N LYS A 309 -9.70 -26.28 2.58
CA LYS A 309 -10.83 -26.07 3.49
C LYS A 309 -11.37 -24.64 3.44
N LEU A 310 -10.50 -23.67 3.16
CA LEU A 310 -10.84 -22.25 3.04
C LEU A 310 -11.18 -21.82 1.62
N GLY A 311 -11.00 -22.71 0.62
CA GLY A 311 -11.12 -22.34 -0.80
C GLY A 311 -10.03 -21.37 -1.28
N MET A 312 -8.83 -21.43 -0.70
CA MET A 312 -7.70 -20.56 -1.02
C MET A 312 -6.43 -21.38 -1.26
N SER A 313 -5.52 -20.87 -2.08
CA SER A 313 -4.17 -21.45 -2.23
C SER A 313 -3.32 -21.22 -0.98
N ALA A 314 -2.27 -22.04 -0.80
CA ALA A 314 -1.35 -21.91 0.32
C ALA A 314 -0.68 -20.52 0.36
N GLU A 315 -0.34 -19.97 -0.81
CA GLU A 315 0.24 -18.64 -0.99
C GLU A 315 -0.74 -17.54 -0.59
N GLU A 316 -2.02 -17.70 -0.90
CA GLU A 316 -3.06 -16.75 -0.49
C GLU A 316 -3.32 -16.80 1.01
N CYS A 317 -3.33 -17.99 1.64
CA CYS A 317 -3.41 -18.13 3.10
C CYS A 317 -2.25 -17.40 3.79
N ASP A 318 -1.02 -17.65 3.34
CA ASP A 318 0.19 -17.01 3.87
C ASP A 318 0.16 -15.48 3.69
N LYS A 319 -0.19 -15.01 2.48
CA LYS A 319 -0.35 -13.58 2.19
C LYS A 319 -1.44 -12.94 3.06
N LYS A 320 -2.58 -13.61 3.23
CA LYS A 320 -3.67 -13.14 4.09
C LYS A 320 -3.22 -13.04 5.54
N PHE A 321 -2.55 -14.06 6.07
CA PHE A 321 -2.03 -14.06 7.43
C PHE A 321 -1.01 -12.94 7.65
N ARG A 322 -0.05 -12.73 6.72
CA ARG A 322 0.90 -11.59 6.80
C ARG A 322 0.21 -10.23 6.83
N ASN A 323 -0.82 -10.04 6.00
CA ASN A 323 -1.59 -8.79 5.99
C ASN A 323 -2.33 -8.56 7.32
N LEU A 324 -2.90 -9.62 7.89
CA LEU A 324 -3.55 -9.57 9.20
C LEU A 324 -2.52 -9.27 10.31
N LYS A 325 -1.35 -9.93 10.29
CA LYS A 325 -0.23 -9.65 11.20
C LYS A 325 0.21 -8.19 11.13
N GLN A 326 0.39 -7.65 9.92
CA GLN A 326 0.79 -6.24 9.76
C GLN A 326 -0.27 -5.29 10.34
N THR A 327 -1.55 -5.63 10.17
CA THR A 327 -2.66 -4.86 10.75
C THR A 327 -2.63 -4.92 12.27
N PHE A 328 -2.39 -6.10 12.85
CA PHE A 328 -2.20 -6.28 14.29
C PHE A 328 -1.06 -5.43 14.83
N ILE A 329 0.13 -5.46 14.21
CA ILE A 329 1.30 -4.67 14.66
C ILE A 329 0.95 -3.19 14.77
N ARG A 330 0.37 -2.60 13.72
CA ARG A 330 -0.05 -1.19 13.73
C ARG A 330 -1.10 -0.89 14.81
N LEU A 331 -2.03 -1.82 15.04
CA LEU A 331 -3.07 -1.65 16.05
C LEU A 331 -2.54 -1.81 17.47
N ALA A 332 -1.54 -2.67 17.68
CA ALA A 332 -0.86 -2.86 18.95
C ALA A 332 0.02 -1.65 19.31
N GLU A 333 0.76 -1.10 18.34
CA GLU A 333 1.49 0.18 18.50
C GLU A 333 0.52 1.31 18.88
N LYS A 334 -0.58 1.45 18.13
CA LYS A 334 -1.61 2.44 18.45
C LYS A 334 -2.25 2.24 19.82
N LYS A 335 -2.50 0.99 20.25
CA LYS A 335 -3.01 0.68 21.60
C LYS A 335 -2.00 1.08 22.68
N LYS A 336 -0.71 0.87 22.44
CA LYS A 336 0.38 1.32 23.33
C LYS A 336 0.42 2.83 23.46
N ASP A 337 0.25 3.57 22.36
CA ASP A 337 0.31 5.04 22.37
C ASP A 337 -0.94 5.68 22.96
N THR A 338 -2.13 5.12 22.70
CA THR A 338 -3.42 5.74 23.06
C THR A 338 -4.11 5.14 24.27
N GLY A 339 -3.70 3.94 24.69
CA GLY A 339 -4.38 3.14 25.72
C GLY A 339 -5.77 2.62 25.33
N LYS A 340 -6.27 2.92 24.12
CA LYS A 340 -7.62 2.54 23.68
C LYS A 340 -7.62 1.22 22.94
N ASP A 341 -8.52 0.33 23.33
CA ASP A 341 -8.76 -0.90 22.60
C ASP A 341 -9.31 -0.64 21.20
N ASN A 342 -8.79 -1.41 20.24
CA ASN A 342 -9.30 -1.41 18.89
C ASN A 342 -10.38 -2.49 18.80
N GLY A 343 -11.61 -2.14 18.41
CA GLY A 343 -12.70 -3.10 18.20
C GLY A 343 -12.51 -3.99 16.97
N TRP A 344 -11.28 -4.41 16.66
CA TRP A 344 -10.96 -5.29 15.55
C TRP A 344 -11.23 -6.74 15.96
N PRO A 345 -12.15 -7.45 15.29
CA PRO A 345 -12.64 -8.76 15.77
C PRO A 345 -11.58 -9.86 15.80
N TYR A 346 -10.44 -9.65 15.12
CA TYR A 346 -9.33 -10.61 15.06
C TYR A 346 -8.20 -10.28 16.03
N TYR A 347 -8.28 -9.16 16.77
CA TYR A 347 -7.24 -8.75 17.71
C TYR A 347 -6.96 -9.82 18.79
N PRO A 348 -7.98 -10.45 19.43
CA PRO A 348 -7.74 -11.46 20.47
C PRO A 348 -7.00 -12.70 19.97
N TYR A 349 -7.21 -13.11 18.71
CA TYR A 349 -6.49 -14.23 18.10
C TYR A 349 -4.99 -13.92 17.98
N PHE A 350 -4.66 -12.69 17.60
CA PHE A 350 -3.26 -12.27 17.50
C PHE A 350 -2.62 -12.03 18.87
N GLU A 351 -3.39 -11.57 19.86
CA GLU A 351 -2.96 -11.62 21.26
C GLU A 351 -2.66 -13.08 21.63
N GLN A 352 -3.50 -14.08 21.39
CA GLN A 352 -3.13 -15.48 21.68
C GLN A 352 -1.89 -16.00 20.90
N ILE A 353 -1.67 -15.50 19.69
CA ILE A 353 -0.49 -15.84 18.88
C ILE A 353 0.79 -15.20 19.44
N TYR A 354 0.73 -13.97 19.94
CA TYR A 354 1.90 -13.17 20.33
C TYR A 354 2.04 -12.89 21.82
N ASP A 355 1.01 -13.15 22.62
CA ASP A 355 1.12 -13.49 24.04
C ASP A 355 1.90 -14.79 24.05
N GLU A 356 3.21 -14.62 24.03
CA GLU A 356 4.11 -15.44 24.79
C GLU A 356 3.65 -15.26 26.23
N THR A 357 2.62 -16.02 26.60
CA THR A 357 2.28 -16.30 27.97
C THR A 357 3.63 -16.42 28.67
N LYS A 358 3.82 -15.56 29.67
CA LYS A 358 4.71 -15.83 30.79
C LYS A 358 4.28 -17.19 31.33
N MET A 359 4.65 -18.26 30.64
CA MET A 359 4.46 -19.61 31.13
C MET A 359 5.12 -19.54 32.49
N PRO A 360 4.40 -19.82 33.60
CA PRO A 360 5.04 -19.92 34.89
C PRO A 360 6.22 -20.84 34.65
N LYS A 361 7.44 -20.32 34.85
CA LYS A 361 8.66 -21.09 34.67
C LYS A 361 8.46 -22.29 35.57
N LYS A 362 8.05 -23.43 35.00
CA LYS A 362 8.09 -24.70 35.69
C LYS A 362 9.58 -24.90 35.83
N GLU A 363 10.10 -24.59 37.02
CA GLU A 363 11.49 -24.78 37.39
C GLU A 363 11.79 -26.26 37.21
N CYS A 364 12.19 -26.64 35.99
CA CYS A 364 12.79 -27.92 35.77
C CYS A 364 14.20 -27.79 36.36
N SER A 365 14.32 -28.22 37.62
CA SER A 365 15.58 -28.39 38.35
C SER A 365 16.40 -29.53 37.75
N HIS A 366 16.72 -29.41 36.46
CA HIS A 366 17.77 -30.17 35.80
C HIS A 366 18.68 -29.14 35.16
N LYS A 367 19.75 -28.78 35.90
CA LYS A 367 20.95 -28.14 35.35
C LYS A 367 21.55 -29.09 34.31
N CYS A 368 20.98 -29.13 33.12
CA CYS A 368 21.62 -29.76 31.98
C CYS A 368 22.63 -28.75 31.43
N ASN A 369 23.86 -29.21 31.26
CA ASN A 369 25.08 -28.47 30.96
C ASN A 369 25.10 -27.90 29.52
N ILE A 370 23.98 -27.33 29.06
CA ILE A 370 23.74 -26.85 27.69
C ILE A 370 24.38 -25.48 27.43
N ASP A 371 24.66 -24.71 28.49
CA ASP A 371 25.25 -23.37 28.35
C ASP A 371 26.72 -23.41 27.87
N MET A 372 27.42 -24.52 28.14
CA MET A 372 28.80 -24.73 27.67
C MET A 372 28.86 -25.00 26.16
N THR A 373 27.81 -25.60 25.58
CA THR A 373 27.74 -25.88 24.13
C THR A 373 27.34 -24.64 23.32
N LEU A 374 26.46 -23.79 23.84
CA LEU A 374 26.03 -22.56 23.16
C LEU A 374 27.12 -21.48 23.12
N SER A 375 27.95 -21.38 24.16
CA SER A 375 29.11 -20.48 24.15
C SER A 375 30.16 -20.92 23.13
N HIS A 376 30.39 -22.22 22.99
CA HIS A 376 31.29 -22.79 21.96
C HIS A 376 30.79 -22.52 20.54
N ILE A 377 29.48 -22.69 20.30
CA ILE A 377 28.86 -22.40 19.00
C ILE A 377 28.92 -20.89 18.68
N ARG A 378 28.66 -20.00 19.65
CA ARG A 378 28.83 -18.54 19.44
C ARG A 378 30.27 -18.15 19.11
N ASN A 379 31.26 -18.78 19.74
CA ASN A 379 32.67 -18.52 19.43
C ASN A 379 33.05 -19.02 18.04
N LEU A 380 32.56 -20.19 17.61
CA LEU A 380 32.77 -20.72 16.26
C LEU A 380 32.17 -19.81 15.18
N VAL A 381 30.94 -19.32 15.38
CA VAL A 381 30.29 -18.40 14.44
C VAL A 381 31.01 -17.05 14.38
N ARG A 382 31.43 -16.50 15.53
CA ARG A 382 32.22 -15.25 15.55
C ARG A 382 33.58 -15.40 14.84
N ASN A 383 34.23 -16.54 14.95
CA ASN A 383 35.52 -16.79 14.28
C ASN A 383 35.36 -17.00 12.75
N GLN A 384 34.21 -17.52 12.29
CA GLN A 384 33.92 -17.58 10.85
C GLN A 384 33.71 -16.17 10.27
N ASP A 385 32.94 -15.32 10.96
CA ASP A 385 32.69 -13.94 10.51
C ASP A 385 33.98 -13.13 10.37
N THR A 386 34.96 -13.31 11.26
CA THR A 386 36.27 -12.64 11.14
C THR A 386 37.06 -13.14 9.93
N THR A 387 37.01 -14.45 9.65
CA THR A 387 37.76 -15.04 8.54
C THR A 387 37.20 -14.63 7.18
N GLU A 388 35.88 -14.51 7.06
CA GLU A 388 35.23 -14.01 5.84
C GLU A 388 35.48 -12.50 5.65
N LYS A 389 35.47 -11.74 6.74
CA LYS A 389 35.79 -10.31 6.71
C LYS A 389 37.23 -10.05 6.23
N ASP A 390 38.20 -10.83 6.70
CA ASP A 390 39.60 -10.70 6.27
C ASP A 390 39.78 -11.04 4.78
N LYS A 391 39.04 -12.05 4.27
CA LYS A 391 39.03 -12.38 2.84
C LYS A 391 38.43 -11.26 2.00
N PHE A 392 37.35 -10.65 2.48
CA PHE A 392 36.72 -9.51 1.82
C PHE A 392 37.65 -8.28 1.79
N GLU A 393 38.32 -7.96 2.91
CA GLU A 393 39.29 -6.85 2.95
C GLU A 393 40.48 -7.08 2.00
N LYS A 394 41.00 -8.32 1.92
CA LYS A 394 42.03 -8.67 0.93
C LYS A 394 41.54 -8.46 -0.51
N LEU A 395 40.30 -8.85 -0.81
CA LEU A 395 39.73 -8.67 -2.14
C LEU A 395 39.54 -7.19 -2.49
N VAL A 396 39.04 -6.38 -1.54
CA VAL A 396 38.89 -4.92 -1.71
C VAL A 396 40.24 -4.28 -2.03
N LYS A 397 41.30 -4.66 -1.29
CA LYS A 397 42.66 -4.15 -1.53
C LYS A 397 43.18 -4.48 -2.92
N VAL A 398 42.97 -5.71 -3.40
CA VAL A 398 43.36 -6.13 -4.77
C VAL A 398 42.62 -5.32 -5.84
N ILE A 399 41.33 -5.03 -5.63
CA ILE A 399 40.53 -4.21 -6.56
C ILE A 399 41.03 -2.75 -6.58
N GLU A 400 41.35 -2.18 -5.43
CA GLU A 400 41.89 -0.82 -5.33
C GLU A 400 43.25 -0.69 -6.03
N ASP A 401 44.14 -1.68 -5.84
CA ASP A 401 45.44 -1.73 -6.52
C ASP A 401 45.27 -1.86 -8.05
N SER A 402 44.36 -2.71 -8.51
CA SER A 402 44.04 -2.84 -9.94
C SER A 402 43.53 -1.52 -10.53
N ASN A 403 42.63 -0.83 -9.82
CA ASN A 403 42.10 0.47 -10.24
C ASN A 403 43.16 1.57 -10.24
N ARG A 404 44.15 1.50 -9.34
CA ARG A 404 45.28 2.43 -9.31
C ARG A 404 46.18 2.23 -10.52
N ILE A 405 46.51 0.99 -10.85
CA ILE A 405 47.31 0.64 -12.05
C ILE A 405 46.60 1.13 -13.32
N GLN A 406 45.28 0.93 -13.40
CA GLN A 406 44.50 1.34 -14.56
C GLN A 406 44.45 2.86 -14.73
N ARG A 407 44.34 3.61 -13.63
CA ARG A 407 44.45 5.08 -13.64
C ARG A 407 45.82 5.55 -14.13
N GLU A 408 46.89 4.92 -13.67
CA GLU A 408 48.25 5.27 -14.09
C GLU A 408 48.47 4.97 -15.59
N ARG A 409 47.99 3.82 -16.06
CA ARG A 409 48.02 3.48 -17.49
C ARG A 409 47.27 4.50 -18.34
N ASN A 410 46.08 4.93 -17.91
CA ASN A 410 45.32 5.96 -18.61
C ASN A 410 46.05 7.31 -18.62
N ARG A 411 46.74 7.65 -17.52
CA ARG A 411 47.53 8.88 -17.41
C ARG A 411 48.71 8.88 -18.39
N ILE A 412 49.43 7.75 -18.49
CA ILE A 412 50.52 7.57 -19.45
C ILE A 412 50.01 7.66 -20.89
N LEU A 413 48.88 6.99 -21.20
CA LEU A 413 48.26 7.06 -22.52
C LEU A 413 47.87 8.49 -22.90
N GLN A 414 47.31 9.25 -21.97
CA GLN A 414 46.97 10.66 -22.20
C GLN A 414 48.21 11.51 -22.48
N ALA A 415 49.27 11.36 -21.68
CA ALA A 415 50.53 12.08 -21.88
C ALA A 415 51.17 11.78 -23.25
N LEU A 416 51.03 10.55 -23.77
CA LEU A 416 51.51 10.18 -25.10
C LEU A 416 50.65 10.76 -26.23
N LEU A 417 49.36 10.97 -26.00
CA LEU A 417 48.45 11.60 -26.96
C LEU A 417 48.69 13.11 -27.03
N ASP A 418 48.95 13.75 -25.90
CA ASP A 418 49.15 15.21 -25.81
C ASP A 418 50.56 15.65 -26.27
N GLY A 419 51.51 14.72 -26.36
CA GLY A 419 52.90 14.96 -26.77
C GLY A 419 53.19 14.84 -28.28
N LYS A 420 52.14 14.83 -29.12
CA LYS A 420 52.20 14.88 -30.59
C LYS A 420 51.48 16.12 -31.08
#